data_AF-A0AAV2G811-F1
#
_entry.id   AF-A0AAV2G811-F1
#
_cell.length_a   1.000
_cell.length_b   1.000
_cell.length_c   1.000
_cell.angle_alpha   90.00
_cell.angle_beta   90.00
_cell.angle_gamma   90.00
#
_symmetry.space_group_name_H-M   'P 1'
#
loop_
_entity.id
_entity.type
_entity.pdbx_description
1 polymer ?
#
loop_
_entity_poly.entity_id
_entity_poly.type
_entity_poly.pdbx_seq_one_letter_code
_entity_poly.pdbx_strand_id
1 'polypeptide(L)'
;MSLLEVITKAATNSKDTATGSEYPIILNPDETFLNLKPQLETPNATVLVSPVSGWQPSQTDTKVIEISKKFHPKLKRKLKDTNSFTKEKFIKLLKPFLEEVREIFGLSVAADSANDADYACALLRKIGFFMGQDMASLVLEASLKFEIWDMLETLIVNRLVGHSCYSSLVESLISRKRSDILCLCIKYATDLGLSELTGVVKYFLCPSREAYNAMADVRKEWESQALTAIDKASDMSLLDNKKSRLAKEAAVLLMLAYDGFSTSELCLHYLLASSNIDEVIMSAAISKLNGRELMSLVRYLGKWLKKYERFPEAVPCPKASNALGLKACAWVPKLEDIVRCFGLVVDENFSTLILHTEFHEELKAIKEYVGSLASEAPLCSSVATSISRLRSEAKGEQS
;
A
#
# COMPACT_ATOMS: atom_id res chain seq x y z
N MET A 1 -35.33 -23.21 9.18
CA MET A 1 -34.15 -22.39 9.56
C MET A 1 -33.66 -21.70 8.31
N SER A 2 -33.53 -20.37 8.36
CA SER A 2 -32.91 -19.63 7.26
C SER A 2 -31.39 -19.81 7.27
N LEU A 3 -30.72 -19.63 6.14
CA LEU A 3 -29.26 -19.67 6.04
C LEU A 3 -28.60 -18.69 7.04
N LEU A 4 -29.24 -17.55 7.24
CA LEU A 4 -28.81 -16.50 8.16
C LEU A 4 -28.86 -16.98 9.62
N GLU A 5 -29.92 -17.69 10.03
CA GLU A 5 -30.01 -18.27 11.37
C GLU A 5 -28.95 -19.36 11.62
N VAL A 6 -28.62 -20.16 10.60
CA VAL A 6 -27.58 -21.20 10.68
C VAL A 6 -26.20 -20.57 10.82
N ILE A 7 -25.89 -19.53 10.03
CA ILE A 7 -24.62 -18.79 10.11
C ILE A 7 -24.49 -18.08 11.46
N THR A 8 -25.53 -17.40 11.92
CA THR A 8 -25.52 -16.68 13.21
C THR A 8 -25.32 -17.63 14.39
N LYS A 9 -25.97 -18.81 14.38
CA LYS A 9 -25.76 -19.84 15.41
C LYS A 9 -24.35 -20.42 15.40
N ALA A 10 -23.77 -20.64 14.21
CA ALA A 10 -22.40 -21.13 14.08
C ALA A 10 -21.38 -20.09 14.60
N ALA A 11 -21.61 -18.82 14.29
CA ALA A 11 -20.79 -17.70 14.77
C ALA A 11 -20.88 -17.50 16.29
N THR A 12 -22.06 -17.66 16.90
CA THR A 12 -22.21 -17.56 18.37
C THR A 12 -21.57 -18.72 19.15
N ASN A 13 -21.29 -19.85 18.48
CA ASN A 13 -20.66 -21.03 19.09
C ASN A 13 -19.14 -21.05 18.95
N SER A 14 -18.52 -20.12 18.19
CA SER A 14 -17.08 -19.96 18.22
C SER A 14 -16.68 -19.33 19.55
N LYS A 15 -16.25 -20.15 20.50
CA LYS A 15 -15.56 -19.69 21.71
C LYS A 15 -14.44 -18.73 21.31
N ASP A 16 -14.32 -17.64 22.05
CA ASP A 16 -13.27 -16.62 21.95
C ASP A 16 -11.93 -17.21 21.48
N THR A 17 -11.57 -16.95 20.22
CA THR A 17 -10.26 -17.28 19.65
C THR A 17 -9.22 -16.25 20.13
N ALA A 18 -9.07 -16.11 21.44
CA ALA A 18 -7.94 -15.43 22.06
C ALA A 18 -6.71 -16.36 22.19
N THR A 19 -6.86 -17.64 21.86
CA THR A 19 -5.77 -18.60 21.69
C THR A 19 -5.23 -18.54 20.26
N GLY A 20 -3.92 -18.28 20.13
CA GLY A 20 -3.22 -18.20 18.84
C GLY A 20 -3.54 -19.38 17.92
N SER A 21 -3.56 -19.10 16.62
CA SER A 21 -3.98 -20.09 15.61
C SER A 21 -3.18 -21.39 15.74
N GLU A 22 -3.88 -22.54 15.78
CA GLU A 22 -3.23 -23.86 15.73
C GLU A 22 -2.43 -24.07 14.43
N TYR A 23 -2.78 -23.29 13.40
CA TYR A 23 -2.19 -23.27 12.07
C TYR A 23 -1.65 -21.86 11.80
N PRO A 24 -0.36 -21.61 12.09
CA PRO A 24 0.19 -20.27 11.91
C PRO A 24 0.18 -19.84 10.44
N ILE A 25 0.20 -20.78 9.48
CA ILE A 25 0.37 -20.51 8.05
C ILE A 25 -0.94 -20.62 7.26
N ILE A 26 -0.98 -20.05 6.05
CA ILE A 26 -2.02 -20.34 5.06
C ILE A 26 -1.79 -21.77 4.55
N LEU A 27 -2.77 -22.64 4.72
CA LEU A 27 -2.68 -24.05 4.32
C LEU A 27 -2.93 -24.20 2.82
N ASN A 28 -2.22 -25.13 2.18
CA ASN A 28 -2.49 -25.49 0.79
C ASN A 28 -3.72 -26.41 0.73
N PRO A 29 -4.83 -25.97 0.11
CA PRO A 29 -6.04 -26.75 0.13
C PRO A 29 -6.07 -27.83 -0.96
N ASP A 30 -5.16 -27.80 -1.95
CA ASP A 30 -5.24 -28.65 -3.14
C ASP A 30 -5.19 -30.14 -2.81
N GLU A 31 -4.24 -30.56 -1.96
CA GLU A 31 -4.15 -31.94 -1.48
C GLU A 31 -5.28 -32.28 -0.49
N THR A 32 -5.73 -31.30 0.28
CA THR A 32 -6.78 -31.50 1.29
C THR A 32 -8.14 -31.73 0.64
N PHE A 33 -8.49 -30.99 -0.43
CA PHE A 33 -9.74 -31.15 -1.17
C PHE A 33 -9.90 -32.54 -1.78
N LEU A 34 -8.80 -33.15 -2.26
CA LEU A 34 -8.81 -34.51 -2.81
C LEU A 34 -9.13 -35.59 -1.77
N ASN A 35 -8.91 -35.29 -0.49
CA ASN A 35 -9.10 -36.22 0.62
C ASN A 35 -10.43 -36.01 1.37
N LEU A 36 -11.20 -34.96 1.03
CA LEU A 36 -12.49 -34.71 1.65
C LEU A 36 -13.51 -35.76 1.21
N LYS A 37 -14.14 -36.42 2.19
CA LYS A 37 -15.25 -37.35 1.99
C LYS A 37 -16.49 -36.88 2.73
N PRO A 38 -17.70 -37.07 2.18
CA PRO A 38 -18.93 -36.84 2.94
C PRO A 38 -18.93 -37.74 4.18
N GLN A 39 -19.26 -37.18 5.35
CA GLN A 39 -19.44 -37.97 6.58
C GLN A 39 -20.69 -38.85 6.53
N LEU A 40 -21.64 -38.53 5.64
CA LEU A 40 -22.88 -39.27 5.45
C LEU A 40 -22.89 -39.86 4.04
N GLU A 41 -22.95 -41.19 3.95
CA GLU A 41 -23.05 -41.91 2.67
C GLU A 41 -24.42 -41.72 1.98
N THR A 42 -25.46 -41.36 2.76
CA THR A 42 -26.80 -41.07 2.27
C THR A 42 -27.22 -39.63 2.62
N PRO A 43 -27.40 -38.74 1.63
CA PRO A 43 -27.85 -37.37 1.89
C PRO A 43 -29.27 -37.36 2.45
N ASN A 44 -29.46 -36.78 3.63
CA ASN A 44 -30.79 -36.56 4.18
C ASN A 44 -31.38 -35.32 3.48
N ALA A 45 -32.49 -35.46 2.75
CA ALA A 45 -33.07 -34.40 1.90
C ALA A 45 -33.51 -33.13 2.67
N THR A 46 -33.46 -33.17 4.01
CA THR A 46 -33.77 -32.08 4.92
C THR A 46 -32.56 -31.27 5.38
N VAL A 47 -31.33 -31.71 5.08
CA VAL A 47 -30.08 -31.06 5.48
C VAL A 47 -29.41 -30.43 4.25
N LEU A 48 -29.34 -29.10 4.21
CA LEU A 48 -28.78 -28.35 3.06
C LEU A 48 -27.25 -28.49 2.91
N VAL A 49 -26.54 -28.92 3.97
CA VAL A 49 -25.07 -28.99 4.02
C VAL A 49 -24.63 -30.30 4.67
N SER A 50 -23.94 -31.16 3.92
CA SER A 50 -23.37 -32.40 4.45
C SER A 50 -22.00 -32.12 5.12
N PRO A 51 -21.78 -32.56 6.37
CA PRO A 51 -20.46 -32.48 6.99
C PRO A 51 -19.44 -33.31 6.19
N VAL A 52 -18.21 -32.80 6.06
CA VAL A 52 -17.09 -33.50 5.41
C VAL A 52 -16.07 -33.99 6.45
N SER A 53 -15.47 -35.15 6.21
CA SER A 53 -14.34 -35.71 6.96
C SER A 53 -13.12 -35.85 6.05
N GLY A 54 -11.96 -36.14 6.63
CA GLY A 54 -10.72 -36.30 5.87
C GLY A 54 -9.91 -35.01 5.67
N TRP A 55 -10.32 -33.91 6.32
CA TRP A 55 -9.50 -32.70 6.35
C TRP A 55 -8.21 -32.98 7.15
N GLN A 56 -7.08 -32.96 6.45
CA GLN A 56 -5.75 -32.99 7.04
C GLN A 56 -4.85 -31.99 6.29
N PRO A 57 -3.97 -31.27 7.00
CA PRO A 57 -2.94 -30.46 6.36
C PRO A 57 -2.04 -31.33 5.48
N SER A 58 -1.53 -30.76 4.39
CA SER A 58 -0.52 -31.45 3.58
C SER A 58 0.71 -31.83 4.43
N GLN A 59 1.48 -32.81 3.97
CA GLN A 59 2.73 -33.20 4.66
C GLN A 59 3.71 -32.02 4.72
N THR A 60 3.72 -31.21 3.66
CA THR A 60 4.54 -29.99 3.56
C THR A 60 4.10 -28.94 4.57
N ASP A 61 2.80 -28.65 4.67
CA ASP A 61 2.26 -27.70 5.65
C ASP A 61 2.54 -28.16 7.08
N THR A 62 2.39 -29.47 7.35
CA THR A 62 2.68 -30.06 8.66
C THR A 62 4.12 -29.77 9.09
N LYS A 63 5.11 -29.95 8.20
CA LYS A 63 6.51 -29.64 8.49
C LYS A 63 6.73 -28.17 8.82
N VAL A 64 6.14 -27.27 8.03
CA VAL A 64 6.27 -25.81 8.24
C VAL A 64 5.62 -25.40 9.56
N ILE A 65 4.46 -25.97 9.90
CA ILE A 65 3.77 -25.74 11.17
C ILE A 65 4.65 -26.18 12.34
N GLU A 66 5.28 -27.36 12.28
CA GLU A 66 6.16 -27.85 13.34
C GLU A 66 7.36 -26.94 13.58
N ILE A 67 8.03 -26.50 12.52
CA ILE A 67 9.18 -25.58 12.61
C ILE A 67 8.72 -24.23 13.16
N SER A 68 7.58 -23.72 12.68
CA SER A 68 7.00 -22.46 13.16
C SER A 68 6.64 -22.53 14.64
N LYS A 69 6.05 -23.65 15.11
CA LYS A 69 5.70 -23.88 16.51
C LYS A 69 6.93 -23.96 17.42
N LYS A 70 8.08 -24.43 16.91
CA LYS A 70 9.36 -24.42 17.65
C LYS A 70 9.99 -23.01 17.67
N PHE A 71 9.95 -22.31 16.54
CA PHE A 71 10.62 -21.02 16.37
C PHE A 71 9.89 -19.86 17.07
N HIS A 72 8.57 -19.77 16.93
CA HIS A 72 7.75 -18.67 17.46
C HIS A 72 7.96 -18.42 18.97
N PRO A 73 7.80 -19.41 19.87
CA PRO A 73 8.01 -19.19 21.30
C PRO A 73 9.47 -18.85 21.64
N LYS A 74 10.43 -19.38 20.88
CA LYS A 74 11.86 -19.09 21.04
C LYS A 74 12.15 -17.64 20.73
N LEU A 75 11.67 -17.12 19.59
CA LEU A 75 11.82 -15.73 19.21
C LEU A 75 11.09 -14.80 20.19
N LYS A 76 9.84 -15.09 20.53
CA LYS A 76 9.04 -14.33 21.50
C LYS A 76 9.74 -14.20 22.86
N ARG A 77 10.33 -15.30 23.36
CA ARG A 77 11.09 -15.29 24.63
C ARG A 77 12.36 -14.44 24.52
N LYS A 78 13.09 -14.52 23.41
CA LYS A 78 14.31 -13.73 23.18
C LYS A 78 14.03 -12.25 23.02
N LEU A 79 12.91 -11.85 22.42
CA LEU A 79 12.53 -10.45 22.29
C LEU A 79 12.19 -9.78 23.63
N LYS A 80 11.65 -10.56 24.58
CA LYS A 80 11.42 -10.11 25.96
C LYS A 80 12.71 -9.90 26.76
N ASP A 81 13.81 -10.57 26.38
CA ASP A 81 15.12 -10.39 27.01
C ASP A 81 15.81 -9.13 26.46
N THR A 82 15.65 -8.02 27.17
CA THR A 82 16.15 -6.69 26.76
C THR A 82 17.66 -6.50 26.90
N ASN A 83 18.36 -7.35 27.65
CA ASN A 83 19.77 -7.10 28.00
C ASN A 83 20.76 -7.90 27.15
N SER A 84 20.35 -9.02 26.55
CA SER A 84 21.28 -9.92 25.87
C SER A 84 21.02 -10.12 24.38
N PHE A 85 19.83 -9.79 23.87
CA PHE A 85 19.44 -10.06 22.49
C PHE A 85 19.76 -8.87 21.58
N THR A 86 20.72 -9.05 20.66
CA THR A 86 21.22 -8.01 19.74
C THR A 86 20.74 -8.26 18.30
N LYS A 87 20.94 -7.26 17.42
CA LYS A 87 20.67 -7.35 15.98
C LYS A 87 21.31 -8.58 15.35
N GLU A 88 22.59 -8.83 15.61
CA GLU A 88 23.33 -9.97 15.05
C GLU A 88 22.76 -11.30 15.54
N LYS A 89 22.39 -11.38 16.82
CA LYS A 89 21.78 -12.58 17.40
C LYS A 89 20.39 -12.84 16.81
N PHE A 90 19.63 -11.79 16.51
CA PHE A 90 18.34 -11.93 15.84
C PHE A 90 18.52 -12.46 14.41
N ILE A 91 19.39 -11.86 13.60
CA ILE A 91 19.65 -12.33 12.23
C ILE A 91 20.17 -13.78 12.22
N LYS A 92 21.12 -14.12 13.10
CA LYS A 92 21.62 -15.50 13.26
C LYS A 92 20.54 -16.49 13.72
N LEU A 93 19.50 -16.02 14.39
CA LEU A 93 18.37 -16.84 14.82
C LEU A 93 17.33 -17.01 13.70
N LEU A 94 17.06 -15.96 12.93
CA LEU A 94 16.07 -15.95 11.85
C LEU A 94 16.53 -16.71 10.61
N LYS A 95 17.80 -16.54 10.21
CA LYS A 95 18.35 -17.15 8.99
C LYS A 95 18.14 -18.67 8.92
N PRO A 96 18.51 -19.48 9.94
CA PRO A 96 18.28 -20.92 9.90
C PRO A 96 16.81 -21.31 9.75
N PHE A 97 15.89 -20.58 10.38
CA PHE A 97 14.46 -20.82 10.24
C PHE A 97 14.01 -20.62 8.79
N LEU A 98 14.44 -19.52 8.16
CA LEU A 98 14.13 -19.24 6.76
C LEU A 98 14.75 -20.29 5.82
N GLU A 99 15.97 -20.75 6.11
CA GLU A 99 16.61 -21.80 5.31
C GLU A 99 15.86 -23.14 5.38
N GLU A 100 15.40 -23.53 6.56
CA GLU A 100 14.65 -24.77 6.74
C GLU A 100 13.31 -24.73 5.98
N VAL A 101 12.64 -23.56 5.98
CA VAL A 101 11.44 -23.35 5.17
C VAL A 101 11.76 -23.40 3.67
N ARG A 102 12.86 -22.77 3.24
CA ARG A 102 13.30 -22.82 1.83
C ARG A 102 13.55 -24.25 1.36
N GLU A 103 14.21 -25.06 2.18
CA GLU A 103 14.54 -26.46 1.88
C GLU A 103 13.27 -27.33 1.72
N ILE A 104 12.24 -27.09 2.53
CA ILE A 104 10.95 -27.78 2.40
C ILE A 104 10.31 -27.57 1.02
N PHE A 105 10.40 -26.35 0.49
CA PHE A 105 9.81 -25.98 -0.80
C PHE A 105 10.78 -26.08 -1.99
N GLY A 106 12.04 -26.46 -1.76
CA GLY A 106 13.05 -26.62 -2.83
C GLY A 106 13.33 -25.33 -3.61
N LEU A 107 13.15 -24.15 -3.01
CA LEU A 107 13.25 -22.87 -3.71
C LEU A 107 14.69 -22.38 -3.80
N SER A 108 15.14 -22.00 -5.00
CA SER A 108 16.45 -21.39 -5.21
C SER A 108 16.45 -19.91 -4.81
N VAL A 109 17.44 -19.49 -4.02
CA VAL A 109 17.72 -18.08 -3.71
C VAL A 109 19.12 -17.75 -4.23
N ALA A 110 19.27 -16.67 -4.98
CA ALA A 110 20.58 -16.20 -5.44
C ALA A 110 21.43 -15.84 -4.22
N ALA A 111 22.53 -16.57 -4.03
CA ALA A 111 23.33 -16.57 -2.80
C ALA A 111 24.45 -15.50 -2.78
N ASP A 112 24.29 -14.41 -3.52
CA ASP A 112 25.40 -13.48 -3.80
C ASP A 112 25.56 -12.36 -2.74
N SER A 113 24.88 -12.45 -1.59
CA SER A 113 25.02 -11.41 -0.55
C SER A 113 26.08 -11.76 0.48
N ALA A 114 27.16 -10.97 0.55
CA ALA A 114 28.23 -11.09 1.53
C ALA A 114 27.78 -10.82 3.00
N ASN A 115 26.57 -10.27 3.19
CA ASN A 115 26.01 -9.87 4.47
C ASN A 115 24.83 -10.76 4.87
N ASP A 116 24.86 -11.26 6.12
CA ASP A 116 23.82 -12.14 6.67
C ASP A 116 22.43 -11.49 6.71
N ALA A 117 22.34 -10.17 6.90
CA ALA A 117 21.06 -9.45 6.92
C ALA A 117 20.43 -9.37 5.52
N ASP A 118 21.23 -9.05 4.50
CA ASP A 118 20.77 -8.95 3.11
C ASP A 118 20.30 -10.31 2.60
N TYR A 119 21.02 -11.37 3.00
CA TYR A 119 20.63 -12.74 2.71
C TYR A 119 19.29 -13.11 3.36
N ALA A 120 19.10 -12.76 4.64
CA ALA A 120 17.83 -12.99 5.33
C ALA A 120 16.67 -12.22 4.66
N CYS A 121 16.89 -10.99 4.20
CA CYS A 121 15.91 -10.23 3.43
C CYS A 121 15.60 -10.90 2.07
N ALA A 122 16.62 -11.45 1.39
CA ALA A 122 16.43 -12.18 0.14
C ALA A 122 15.57 -13.45 0.34
N LEU A 123 15.82 -14.18 1.43
CA LEU A 123 14.98 -15.32 1.83
C LEU A 123 13.55 -14.86 2.13
N LEU A 124 13.35 -13.85 2.98
CA LEU A 124 12.02 -13.31 3.31
C LEU A 124 11.21 -12.91 2.08
N ARG A 125 11.85 -12.29 1.08
CA ARG A 125 11.19 -11.91 -0.18
C ARG A 125 10.67 -13.11 -0.96
N LYS A 126 11.33 -14.26 -0.85
CA LYS A 126 10.97 -15.48 -1.60
C LYS A 126 10.01 -16.39 -0.84
N ILE A 127 10.17 -16.52 0.47
CA ILE A 127 9.46 -17.52 1.28
C ILE A 127 8.67 -16.93 2.44
N GLY A 128 8.68 -15.61 2.62
CA GLY A 128 8.02 -14.96 3.75
C GLY A 128 6.51 -15.17 3.78
N PHE A 129 5.86 -15.47 2.65
CA PHE A 129 4.43 -15.78 2.61
C PHE A 129 4.08 -17.13 3.27
N PHE A 130 5.06 -18.01 3.49
CA PHE A 130 4.90 -19.21 4.30
C PHE A 130 5.02 -18.93 5.79
N MET A 131 5.33 -17.69 6.19
CA MET A 131 5.30 -17.30 7.58
C MET A 131 3.89 -16.91 7.98
N GLY A 132 3.46 -17.41 9.12
CA GLY A 132 2.22 -16.97 9.72
C GLY A 132 2.21 -15.51 10.13
N GLN A 133 1.02 -14.92 10.22
CA GLN A 133 0.83 -13.54 10.67
C GLN A 133 1.46 -13.28 12.04
N ASP A 134 1.30 -14.21 12.99
CA ASP A 134 1.93 -14.12 14.32
C ASP A 134 3.47 -14.11 14.23
N MET A 135 4.03 -14.92 13.33
CA MET A 135 5.48 -14.96 13.12
C MET A 135 5.99 -13.70 12.46
N ALA A 136 5.33 -13.25 11.39
CA ALA A 136 5.67 -12.02 10.69
C ALA A 136 5.61 -10.82 11.64
N SER A 137 4.64 -10.80 12.56
CA SER A 137 4.50 -9.77 13.60
C SER A 137 5.70 -9.73 14.55
N LEU A 138 6.22 -10.89 14.99
CA LEU A 138 7.43 -10.94 15.82
C LEU A 138 8.69 -10.50 15.04
N VAL A 139 8.80 -10.89 13.78
CA VAL A 139 9.93 -10.47 12.92
C VAL A 139 9.86 -8.97 12.65
N LEU A 140 8.65 -8.41 12.48
CA LEU A 140 8.40 -6.98 12.37
C LEU A 140 8.81 -6.24 13.65
N GLU A 141 8.34 -6.72 14.82
CA GLU A 141 8.67 -6.15 16.13
C GLU A 141 10.19 -6.14 16.37
N ALA A 142 10.86 -7.25 16.06
CA ALA A 142 12.30 -7.36 16.14
C ALA A 142 13.01 -6.37 15.19
N SER A 143 12.51 -6.24 13.96
CA SER A 143 13.07 -5.32 12.95
C SER A 143 12.94 -3.87 13.39
N LEU A 144 11.80 -3.48 13.99
CA LEU A 144 11.61 -2.15 14.57
C LEU A 144 12.52 -1.91 15.78
N LYS A 145 12.61 -2.89 16.68
CA LYS A 145 13.41 -2.80 17.91
C LYS A 145 14.91 -2.64 17.60
N PHE A 146 15.40 -3.40 16.63
CA PHE A 146 16.82 -3.42 16.24
C PHE A 146 17.15 -2.53 15.03
N GLU A 147 16.20 -1.72 14.58
CA GLU A 147 16.38 -0.78 13.46
C GLU A 147 16.92 -1.46 12.18
N ILE A 148 16.34 -2.61 11.85
CA ILE A 148 16.68 -3.38 10.65
C ILE A 148 15.75 -2.93 9.52
N TRP A 149 16.04 -1.75 8.99
CA TRP A 149 15.18 -1.07 8.02
C TRP A 149 14.93 -1.87 6.75
N ASP A 150 15.96 -2.48 6.16
CA ASP A 150 15.81 -3.27 4.92
C ASP A 150 14.86 -4.47 5.11
N MET A 151 14.85 -5.05 6.32
CA MET A 151 13.94 -6.14 6.67
C MET A 151 12.52 -5.63 6.83
N LEU A 152 12.35 -4.45 7.44
CA LEU A 152 11.07 -3.79 7.57
C LEU A 152 10.46 -3.44 6.20
N GLU A 153 11.26 -2.88 5.30
CA GLU A 153 10.87 -2.61 3.91
C GLU A 153 10.47 -3.90 3.20
N THR A 154 11.25 -4.97 3.37
CA THR A 154 10.95 -6.28 2.78
C THR A 154 9.61 -6.82 3.28
N LEU A 155 9.31 -6.74 4.57
CA LEU A 155 8.02 -7.18 5.12
C LEU A 155 6.84 -6.39 4.54
N ILE A 156 6.98 -5.06 4.42
CA ILE A 156 5.93 -4.17 3.90
C ILE A 156 5.69 -4.42 2.40
N VAL A 157 6.75 -4.42 1.59
CA VAL A 157 6.67 -4.58 0.13
C VAL A 157 6.08 -5.95 -0.26
N ASN A 158 6.41 -7.00 0.51
CA ASN A 158 5.85 -8.34 0.30
C ASN A 158 4.49 -8.55 0.99
N ARG A 159 3.88 -7.50 1.55
CA ARG A 159 2.56 -7.51 2.19
C ARG A 159 2.44 -8.56 3.30
N LEU A 160 3.54 -8.76 4.05
CA LEU A 160 3.62 -9.70 5.16
C LEU A 160 3.18 -9.10 6.50
N VAL A 161 2.94 -7.78 6.52
CA VAL A 161 2.49 -7.06 7.71
C VAL A 161 0.99 -7.23 7.90
N GLY A 162 0.61 -7.86 9.01
CA GLY A 162 -0.78 -8.01 9.40
C GLY A 162 -1.44 -6.67 9.77
N HIS A 163 -2.75 -6.58 9.55
CA HIS A 163 -3.51 -5.34 9.79
C HIS A 163 -3.33 -4.81 11.23
N SER A 164 -3.36 -5.70 12.23
CA SER A 164 -3.19 -5.36 13.65
C SER A 164 -1.83 -4.75 14.00
N CYS A 165 -0.83 -4.87 13.12
CA CYS A 165 0.50 -4.32 13.34
C CYS A 165 0.67 -2.88 12.82
N TYR A 166 -0.22 -2.40 11.94
CA TYR A 166 -0.01 -1.08 11.31
C TYR A 166 -0.08 0.06 12.32
N SER A 167 -0.92 -0.03 13.35
CA SER A 167 -1.03 1.00 14.39
C SER A 167 0.32 1.28 15.06
N SER A 168 0.94 0.23 15.63
CA SER A 168 2.22 0.35 16.32
C SER A 168 3.38 0.60 15.36
N LEU A 169 3.31 0.07 14.13
CA LEU A 169 4.30 0.31 13.08
C LEU A 169 4.30 1.79 12.67
N VAL A 170 3.14 2.35 12.32
CA VAL A 170 3.03 3.75 11.89
C VAL A 170 3.44 4.70 13.00
N GLU A 171 3.01 4.48 14.24
CA GLU A 171 3.43 5.26 15.40
C GLU A 171 4.96 5.23 15.59
N SER A 172 5.56 4.04 15.49
CA SER A 172 7.01 3.86 15.59
C SER A 172 7.77 4.55 14.45
N LEU A 173 7.25 4.51 13.23
CA LEU A 173 7.89 5.15 12.08
C LEU A 173 7.79 6.67 12.12
N ILE A 174 6.65 7.22 12.57
CA ILE A 174 6.46 8.66 12.77
C ILE A 174 7.42 9.17 13.85
N SER A 175 7.49 8.50 15.01
CA SER A 175 8.37 8.90 16.11
C SER A 175 9.86 8.84 15.73
N ARG A 176 10.24 7.85 14.92
CA ARG A 176 11.61 7.69 14.39
C ARG A 176 11.87 8.44 13.08
N LYS A 177 10.88 9.18 12.58
CA LYS A 177 10.94 10.04 11.39
C LYS A 177 11.31 9.28 10.10
N ARG A 178 10.97 8.00 9.98
CA ARG A 178 11.24 7.16 8.80
C ARG A 178 10.15 7.35 7.73
N SER A 179 10.19 8.52 7.11
CA SER A 179 9.23 8.95 6.08
C SER A 179 9.26 8.08 4.82
N ASP A 180 10.46 7.61 4.46
CA ASP A 180 10.72 6.67 3.38
C ASP A 180 9.92 5.37 3.54
N ILE A 181 9.94 4.79 4.75
CA ILE A 181 9.22 3.56 5.08
C ILE A 181 7.73 3.83 5.26
N LEU A 182 7.32 4.99 5.81
CA LEU A 182 5.91 5.39 5.85
C LEU A 182 5.30 5.46 4.44
N CYS A 183 6.05 5.96 3.45
CA CYS A 183 5.60 5.94 2.07
C CYS A 183 5.40 4.51 1.56
N LEU A 184 6.22 3.54 1.97
CA LEU A 184 6.01 2.13 1.63
C LEU A 184 4.73 1.57 2.29
N CYS A 185 4.45 1.93 3.55
CA CYS A 185 3.19 1.53 4.20
C CYS A 185 2.00 2.00 3.36
N ILE A 186 1.97 3.24 2.90
CA ILE A 186 0.88 3.77 2.07
C ILE A 186 0.75 3.04 0.73
N LYS A 187 1.89 2.67 0.12
CA LYS A 187 1.93 2.00 -1.18
C LYS A 187 1.45 0.55 -1.12
N TYR A 188 1.73 -0.16 -0.03
CA TYR A 188 1.58 -1.61 0.04
C TYR A 188 0.59 -2.11 1.10
N ALA A 189 0.24 -1.30 2.09
CA ALA A 189 -0.81 -1.65 3.04
C ALA A 189 -2.13 -1.81 2.30
N THR A 190 -2.85 -2.87 2.63
CA THR A 190 -4.16 -3.18 2.04
C THR A 190 -5.29 -2.42 2.72
N ASP A 191 -5.12 -2.07 4.00
CA ASP A 191 -6.12 -1.34 4.78
C ASP A 191 -5.42 -0.65 5.97
N LEU A 192 -5.27 0.68 5.88
CA LEU A 192 -4.79 1.51 6.98
C LEU A 192 -5.99 2.03 7.75
N GLY A 193 -6.06 1.73 9.04
CA GLY A 193 -7.12 2.20 9.91
C GLY A 193 -7.10 3.73 10.09
N LEU A 194 -8.16 4.24 10.72
CA LEU A 194 -8.34 5.66 10.97
C LEU A 194 -7.20 6.28 11.79
N SER A 195 -6.69 5.55 12.78
CA SER A 195 -5.63 6.07 13.66
C SER A 195 -4.32 6.27 12.91
N GLU A 196 -3.99 5.29 12.07
CA GLU A 196 -2.83 5.21 11.21
C GLU A 196 -2.88 6.33 10.17
N LEU A 197 -4.00 6.42 9.45
CA LEU A 197 -4.19 7.40 8.40
C LEU A 197 -4.16 8.82 8.95
N THR A 198 -4.83 9.07 10.09
CA THR A 198 -4.79 10.38 10.76
C THR A 198 -3.35 10.75 11.13
N GLY A 199 -2.59 9.81 11.71
CA GLY A 199 -1.19 10.04 12.07
C GLY A 199 -0.32 10.40 10.86
N VAL A 200 -0.45 9.63 9.78
CA VAL A 200 0.29 9.84 8.52
C VAL A 200 -0.03 11.19 7.87
N VAL A 201 -1.33 11.50 7.74
CA VAL A 201 -1.79 12.75 7.12
C VAL A 201 -1.25 13.96 7.89
N LYS A 202 -1.39 13.97 9.22
CA LYS A 202 -0.89 15.06 10.06
C LYS A 202 0.62 15.21 9.96
N TYR A 203 1.34 14.08 9.99
CA TYR A 203 2.80 14.06 9.89
C TYR A 203 3.32 14.67 8.58
N PHE A 204 2.66 14.41 7.45
CA PHE A 204 3.06 14.97 6.15
C PHE A 204 2.57 16.40 5.91
N LEU A 205 1.41 16.78 6.46
CA LEU A 205 0.89 18.14 6.32
C LEU A 205 1.68 19.16 7.15
N CYS A 206 2.17 18.76 8.33
CA CYS A 206 2.88 19.64 9.25
C CYS A 206 4.11 18.93 9.84
N PRO A 207 5.12 18.59 9.03
CA PRO A 207 6.31 17.89 9.51
C PRO A 207 7.14 18.78 10.45
N SER A 208 7.76 18.16 11.47
CA SER A 208 8.84 18.84 12.21
C SER A 208 10.05 19.09 11.30
N ARG A 209 10.96 19.97 11.71
CA ARG A 209 12.18 20.26 10.93
C ARG A 209 13.02 19.02 10.66
N GLU A 210 13.16 18.13 11.64
CA GLU A 210 13.93 16.90 11.44
C GLU A 210 13.18 15.89 10.60
N ALA A 211 11.84 15.82 10.72
CA ALA A 211 11.01 14.99 9.85
C ALA A 211 11.13 15.43 8.38
N TYR A 212 11.12 16.74 8.14
CA TYR A 212 11.31 17.31 6.81
C TYR A 212 12.65 16.89 6.19
N ASN A 213 13.74 16.89 6.96
CA ASN A 213 15.05 16.43 6.48
C ASN A 213 15.04 14.93 6.13
N ALA A 214 14.35 14.10 6.91
CA ALA A 214 14.23 12.68 6.62
C ALA A 214 13.40 12.38 5.36
N MET A 215 12.55 13.32 4.91
CA MET A 215 11.82 13.20 3.65
C MET A 215 12.70 13.52 2.42
N ALA A 216 13.94 14.02 2.60
CA ALA A 216 14.80 14.42 1.50
C ALA A 216 15.09 13.27 0.51
N ASP A 217 15.15 12.04 0.98
CA ASP A 217 15.38 10.87 0.11
C ASP A 217 14.16 10.58 -0.78
N VAL A 218 12.95 10.85 -0.30
CA VAL A 218 11.73 10.80 -1.14
C VAL A 218 11.84 11.82 -2.28
N ARG A 219 12.30 13.04 -1.97
CA ARG A 219 12.51 14.07 -3.00
C ARG A 219 13.57 13.66 -4.02
N LYS A 220 14.71 13.11 -3.58
CA LYS A 220 15.76 12.62 -4.49
C LYS A 220 15.24 11.51 -5.40
N GLU A 221 14.40 10.60 -4.91
CA GLU A 221 13.80 9.56 -5.74
C GLU A 221 12.88 10.17 -6.81
N TRP A 222 11.99 11.11 -6.44
CA TRP A 222 11.14 11.80 -7.40
C TRP A 222 11.95 12.58 -8.45
N GLU A 223 13.03 13.25 -8.03
CA GLU A 223 13.95 13.95 -8.93
C GLU A 223 14.66 13.01 -9.90
N SER A 224 15.19 11.89 -9.40
CA SER A 224 15.81 10.85 -10.21
C SER A 224 14.85 10.30 -11.27
N GLN A 225 13.59 10.03 -10.88
CA GLN A 225 12.55 9.57 -11.80
C GLN A 225 12.20 10.61 -12.87
N ALA A 226 12.12 11.88 -12.49
CA ALA A 226 11.85 12.98 -13.42
C ALA A 226 13.00 13.17 -14.43
N LEU A 227 14.26 13.19 -13.96
CA LEU A 227 15.44 13.29 -14.82
C LEU A 227 15.53 12.10 -15.78
N THR A 228 15.34 10.89 -15.27
CA THR A 228 15.32 9.67 -16.09
C THR A 228 14.23 9.73 -17.17
N ALA A 229 13.08 10.34 -16.88
CA ALA A 229 12.02 10.53 -17.86
C ALA A 229 12.40 11.55 -18.94
N ILE A 230 13.07 12.65 -18.58
CA ILE A 230 13.58 13.66 -19.50
C ILE A 230 14.64 13.05 -20.45
N ASP A 231 15.57 12.27 -19.90
CA ASP A 231 16.60 11.59 -20.69
C ASP A 231 15.95 10.65 -21.71
N LYS A 232 14.97 9.86 -21.28
CA LYS A 232 14.20 8.97 -22.17
C LYS A 232 13.36 9.72 -23.19
N ALA A 233 12.81 10.88 -22.84
CA ALA A 233 12.05 11.70 -23.78
C ALA A 233 12.95 12.36 -24.86
N SER A 234 14.23 12.56 -24.53
CA SER A 234 15.24 13.18 -25.40
C SER A 234 16.03 12.16 -26.23
N ASP A 235 15.91 10.87 -25.91
CA ASP A 235 16.60 9.79 -26.60
C ASP A 235 16.01 9.54 -28.00
N MET A 236 16.76 10.00 -29.00
CA MET A 236 16.43 9.83 -30.42
C MET A 236 16.54 8.37 -30.91
N SER A 237 17.12 7.46 -30.11
CA SER A 237 17.24 6.03 -30.43
C SER A 237 15.97 5.22 -30.13
N LEU A 238 15.03 5.78 -29.36
CA LEU A 238 13.69 5.21 -29.15
C LEU A 238 12.81 5.41 -30.40
N LEU A 239 13.16 4.70 -31.48
CA LEU A 239 12.51 4.73 -32.80
C LEU A 239 11.07 4.20 -32.82
N ASP A 240 10.58 3.63 -31.71
CA ASP A 240 9.16 3.30 -31.57
C ASP A 240 8.39 4.56 -31.16
N ASN A 241 7.65 5.13 -32.12
CA ASN A 241 6.79 6.31 -31.93
C ASN A 241 5.91 6.22 -30.67
N LYS A 242 5.49 5.01 -30.26
CA LYS A 242 4.69 4.81 -29.04
C LYS A 242 5.51 4.99 -27.76
N LYS A 243 6.74 4.48 -27.71
CA LYS A 243 7.62 4.61 -26.53
C LYS A 243 8.13 6.03 -26.37
N SER A 244 8.50 6.68 -27.48
CA SER A 244 8.91 8.09 -27.47
C SER A 244 7.78 9.00 -26.96
N ARG A 245 6.55 8.79 -27.45
CA ARG A 245 5.37 9.51 -26.95
C ARG A 245 5.12 9.26 -25.46
N LEU A 246 5.17 8.00 -25.02
CA LEU A 246 4.99 7.64 -23.61
C LEU A 246 6.06 8.28 -22.70
N ALA A 247 7.30 8.37 -23.16
CA ALA A 247 8.38 9.03 -22.43
C ALA A 247 8.14 10.54 -22.29
N LYS A 248 7.66 11.21 -23.35
CA LYS A 248 7.28 12.64 -23.31
C LYS A 248 6.12 12.90 -22.35
N GLU A 249 5.06 12.08 -22.42
CA GLU A 249 3.92 12.15 -21.50
C GLU A 249 4.38 11.95 -20.05
N ALA A 250 5.25 10.97 -19.79
CA ALA A 250 5.82 10.71 -18.47
C ALA A 250 6.71 11.85 -17.96
N ALA A 251 7.53 12.44 -18.83
CA ALA A 251 8.40 13.56 -18.48
C ALA A 251 7.58 14.79 -18.05
N VAL A 252 6.53 15.14 -18.80
CA VAL A 252 5.62 16.24 -18.43
C VAL A 252 4.93 15.94 -17.11
N LEU A 253 4.38 14.73 -16.94
CA LEU A 253 3.66 14.36 -15.73
C LEU A 253 4.57 14.39 -14.49
N LEU A 254 5.79 13.86 -14.58
CA LEU A 254 6.73 13.84 -13.46
C LEU A 254 7.33 15.22 -13.16
N MET A 255 7.56 16.05 -14.18
CA MET A 255 7.92 17.45 -13.99
C MET A 255 6.85 18.18 -13.20
N LEU A 256 5.56 17.98 -13.56
CA LEU A 256 4.45 18.60 -12.84
C LEU A 256 4.33 18.10 -11.40
N ALA A 257 4.54 16.82 -11.17
CA ALA A 257 4.55 16.23 -9.84
C ALA A 257 5.76 16.69 -9.01
N TYR A 258 6.91 17.01 -9.61
CA TYR A 258 8.09 17.41 -8.85
C TYR A 258 8.11 18.92 -8.55
N ASP A 259 7.89 19.75 -9.58
CA ASP A 259 8.12 21.18 -9.51
C ASP A 259 7.10 21.92 -8.62
N GLY A 260 7.55 22.90 -7.83
CA GLY A 260 6.68 23.69 -6.95
C GLY A 260 6.07 22.95 -5.74
N PHE A 261 6.34 21.65 -5.61
CA PHE A 261 5.97 20.86 -4.43
C PHE A 261 7.13 20.75 -3.44
N SER A 262 6.80 20.87 -2.16
CA SER A 262 7.70 20.66 -1.05
C SER A 262 7.99 19.17 -0.86
N THR A 263 9.07 18.85 -0.15
CA THR A 263 9.45 17.47 0.16
C THR A 263 8.33 16.68 0.85
N SER A 264 7.54 17.31 1.73
CA SER A 264 6.44 16.62 2.42
C SER A 264 5.20 16.45 1.54
N GLU A 265 4.97 17.37 0.60
CA GLU A 265 3.91 17.25 -0.40
C GLU A 265 4.18 16.08 -1.36
N LEU A 266 5.45 15.82 -1.71
CA LEU A 266 5.82 14.63 -2.49
C LEU A 266 5.48 13.31 -1.78
N CYS A 267 5.42 13.30 -0.44
CA CYS A 267 4.94 12.15 0.32
C CYS A 267 3.41 12.02 0.26
N LEU A 268 2.68 13.15 0.27
CA LEU A 268 1.22 13.18 0.10
C LEU A 268 0.78 12.65 -1.27
N HIS A 269 1.64 12.71 -2.29
CA HIS A 269 1.34 12.13 -3.61
C HIS A 269 1.00 10.64 -3.51
N TYR A 270 1.79 9.90 -2.72
CA TYR A 270 1.54 8.48 -2.50
C TYR A 270 0.20 8.23 -1.83
N LEU A 271 -0.20 9.12 -0.91
CA LEU A 271 -1.46 9.02 -0.21
C LEU A 271 -2.63 9.19 -1.19
N LEU A 272 -2.67 10.31 -1.92
CA LEU A 272 -3.79 10.60 -2.81
C LEU A 272 -3.86 9.67 -4.02
N ALA A 273 -2.72 9.17 -4.51
CA ALA A 273 -2.69 8.23 -5.63
C ALA A 273 -2.96 6.78 -5.21
N SER A 274 -3.01 6.46 -3.91
CA SER A 274 -3.19 5.09 -3.44
C SER A 274 -4.63 4.61 -3.61
N SER A 275 -4.79 3.49 -4.31
CA SER A 275 -6.08 2.81 -4.46
C SER A 275 -6.51 2.01 -3.22
N ASN A 276 -5.66 1.93 -2.20
CA ASN A 276 -5.91 1.10 -1.00
C ASN A 276 -6.49 1.92 0.16
N ILE A 277 -6.70 3.22 -0.02
CA ILE A 277 -7.24 4.09 1.02
C ILE A 277 -8.75 4.16 0.87
N ASP A 278 -9.45 3.76 1.91
CA ASP A 278 -10.90 3.87 1.99
C ASP A 278 -11.33 5.34 2.13
N GLU A 279 -12.33 5.73 1.35
CA GLU A 279 -12.82 7.12 1.29
C GLU A 279 -13.45 7.56 2.62
N VAL A 280 -14.16 6.66 3.31
CA VAL A 280 -14.78 6.95 4.61
C VAL A 280 -13.71 7.15 5.68
N ILE A 281 -12.67 6.32 5.67
CA ILE A 281 -11.52 6.48 6.57
C ILE A 281 -10.78 7.80 6.28
N MET A 282 -10.59 8.14 5.00
CA MET A 282 -9.97 9.41 4.59
C MET A 282 -10.80 10.61 5.05
N SER A 283 -12.12 10.59 4.87
CA SER A 283 -13.03 11.64 5.34
C SER A 283 -12.94 11.83 6.85
N ALA A 284 -12.99 10.72 7.60
CA ALA A 284 -12.86 10.74 9.06
C ALA A 284 -11.46 11.17 9.55
N ALA A 285 -10.41 10.98 8.76
CA ALA A 285 -9.07 11.49 9.07
C ALA A 285 -8.99 13.00 8.80
N ILE A 286 -9.59 13.49 7.71
CA ILE A 286 -9.67 14.90 7.33
C ILE A 286 -10.45 15.71 8.38
N SER A 287 -11.56 15.18 8.91
CA SER A 287 -12.35 15.86 9.95
C SER A 287 -11.60 16.06 11.28
N LYS A 288 -10.48 15.36 11.48
CA LYS A 288 -9.61 15.47 12.67
C LYS A 288 -8.46 16.47 12.50
N LEU A 289 -8.34 17.13 11.35
CA LEU A 289 -7.29 18.10 11.09
C LEU A 289 -7.56 19.42 11.83
N ASN A 290 -6.51 20.03 12.38
CA ASN A 290 -6.60 21.39 12.90
C ASN A 290 -6.48 22.43 11.77
N GLY A 291 -6.75 23.71 12.07
CA GLY A 291 -6.73 24.77 11.05
C GLY A 291 -5.43 24.89 10.24
N ARG A 292 -4.26 24.67 10.87
CA ARG A 292 -2.96 24.71 10.18
C ARG A 292 -2.78 23.52 9.24
N GLU A 293 -3.11 22.32 9.71
CA GLU A 293 -3.07 21.09 8.93
C GLU A 293 -4.03 21.19 7.75
N LEU A 294 -5.27 21.61 7.99
CA LEU A 294 -6.31 21.82 6.98
C LEU A 294 -5.86 22.84 5.92
N MET A 295 -5.30 23.99 6.33
CA MET A 295 -4.76 24.99 5.41
C MET A 295 -3.66 24.42 4.51
N SER A 296 -2.78 23.59 5.09
CA SER A 296 -1.70 22.95 4.34
C SER A 296 -2.25 21.98 3.29
N LEU A 297 -3.32 21.24 3.63
CA LEU A 297 -4.01 20.35 2.70
C LEU A 297 -4.71 21.12 1.57
N VAL A 298 -5.44 22.19 1.91
CA VAL A 298 -6.11 23.06 0.93
C VAL A 298 -5.10 23.64 -0.06
N ARG A 299 -3.97 24.16 0.41
CA ARG A 299 -2.89 24.68 -0.45
C ARG A 299 -2.29 23.62 -1.36
N TYR A 300 -2.03 22.43 -0.81
CA TYR A 300 -1.51 21.31 -1.58
C TYR A 300 -2.48 20.89 -2.71
N LEU A 301 -3.78 20.77 -2.41
CA LEU A 301 -4.81 20.46 -3.40
C LEU A 301 -4.95 21.59 -4.43
N GLY A 302 -4.92 22.85 -4.00
CA GLY A 302 -4.97 24.01 -4.87
C GLY A 302 -3.80 24.07 -5.86
N LYS A 303 -2.58 23.71 -5.43
CA LYS A 303 -1.43 23.59 -6.34
C LYS A 303 -1.67 22.56 -7.45
N TRP A 304 -2.26 21.41 -7.10
CA TRP A 304 -2.60 20.39 -8.09
C TRP A 304 -3.66 20.87 -9.08
N LEU A 305 -4.74 21.50 -8.59
CA LEU A 305 -5.80 22.05 -9.44
C LEU A 305 -5.25 23.10 -10.42
N LYS A 306 -4.42 24.02 -9.94
CA LYS A 306 -3.72 25.01 -10.78
C LYS A 306 -2.83 24.36 -11.84
N LYS A 307 -2.11 23.29 -11.49
CA LYS A 307 -1.25 22.57 -12.44
C LYS A 307 -2.08 21.86 -13.51
N TYR A 308 -3.18 21.21 -13.15
CA TYR A 308 -4.06 20.55 -14.11
C TYR A 308 -4.80 21.52 -15.02
N GLU A 309 -5.19 22.68 -14.50
CA GLU A 309 -5.73 23.77 -15.33
C GLU A 309 -4.68 24.27 -16.33
N ARG A 310 -3.45 24.50 -15.88
CA ARG A 310 -2.39 25.08 -16.72
C ARG A 310 -1.80 24.10 -17.75
N PHE A 311 -1.80 22.80 -17.45
CA PHE A 311 -1.15 21.77 -18.27
C PHE A 311 -2.13 20.63 -18.59
N PRO A 312 -3.11 20.85 -19.48
CA PRO A 312 -4.11 19.84 -19.82
C PRO A 312 -3.51 18.60 -20.51
N GLU A 313 -2.32 18.70 -21.11
CA GLU A 313 -1.61 17.53 -21.66
C GLU A 313 -1.09 16.54 -20.61
N ALA A 314 -1.16 16.88 -19.31
CA ALA A 314 -0.68 16.05 -18.21
C ALA A 314 -1.62 14.86 -17.95
N VAL A 315 -1.51 13.83 -18.77
CA VAL A 315 -2.35 12.63 -18.67
C VAL A 315 -1.69 11.58 -17.77
N PRO A 316 -2.45 10.91 -16.88
CA PRO A 316 -1.94 9.77 -16.12
C PRO A 316 -1.35 8.69 -17.03
N CYS A 317 -0.07 8.35 -16.83
CA CYS A 317 0.65 7.40 -17.68
C CYS A 317 1.21 6.19 -16.88
N PRO A 318 0.36 5.41 -16.18
CA PRO A 318 0.84 4.29 -15.34
C PRO A 318 1.61 3.23 -16.13
N LYS A 319 1.37 3.13 -17.46
CA LYS A 319 2.11 2.24 -18.36
C LYS A 319 3.61 2.55 -18.43
N ALA A 320 4.01 3.80 -18.17
CA ALA A 320 5.42 4.20 -18.12
C ALA A 320 6.19 3.48 -17.01
N SER A 321 5.53 3.09 -15.92
CA SER A 321 6.12 2.30 -14.84
C SER A 321 6.67 0.96 -15.35
N ASN A 322 5.86 0.23 -16.13
CA ASN A 322 6.25 -1.09 -16.65
C ASN A 322 7.10 -0.99 -17.92
N ALA A 323 6.73 -0.09 -18.85
CA ALA A 323 7.36 0.00 -20.16
C ALA A 323 8.70 0.76 -20.14
N LEU A 324 8.85 1.72 -19.23
CA LEU A 324 10.01 2.60 -19.13
C LEU A 324 10.68 2.53 -17.75
N GLY A 325 10.21 1.71 -16.81
CA GLY A 325 10.77 1.66 -15.46
C GLY A 325 10.52 2.92 -14.62
N LEU A 326 9.64 3.83 -15.07
CA LEU A 326 9.33 5.10 -14.41
C LEU A 326 8.27 4.90 -13.33
N LYS A 327 8.68 4.32 -12.19
CA LYS A 327 7.77 3.87 -11.12
C LYS A 327 6.95 5.02 -10.52
N ALA A 328 7.50 6.23 -10.46
CA ALA A 328 6.82 7.40 -9.91
C ALA A 328 5.56 7.79 -10.69
N CYS A 329 5.46 7.47 -11.99
CA CYS A 329 4.28 7.78 -12.80
C CYS A 329 3.00 7.11 -12.29
N ALA A 330 3.12 5.98 -11.59
CA ALA A 330 1.98 5.30 -10.97
C ALA A 330 1.48 5.99 -9.69
N TRP A 331 2.25 6.93 -9.15
CA TRP A 331 2.01 7.59 -7.87
C TRP A 331 1.76 9.10 -8.01
N VAL A 332 1.53 9.57 -9.23
CA VAL A 332 1.06 10.93 -9.46
C VAL A 332 -0.47 10.94 -9.26
N PRO A 333 -1.01 11.71 -8.29
CA PRO A 333 -2.45 11.80 -8.06
C PRO A 333 -3.14 12.31 -9.32
N LYS A 334 -4.24 11.69 -9.74
CA LYS A 334 -5.01 12.15 -10.90
C LYS A 334 -5.90 13.33 -10.51
N LEU A 335 -6.35 14.11 -11.49
CA LEU A 335 -7.33 15.18 -11.26
C LEU A 335 -8.57 14.67 -10.48
N GLU A 336 -9.04 13.46 -10.79
CA GLU A 336 -10.14 12.80 -10.07
C GLU A 336 -9.83 12.62 -8.58
N ASP A 337 -8.62 12.16 -8.23
CA ASP A 337 -8.20 11.94 -6.84
C ASP A 337 -8.13 13.29 -6.09
N ILE A 338 -7.66 14.34 -6.77
CA ILE A 338 -7.57 15.70 -6.22
C ILE A 338 -8.96 16.28 -5.97
N VAL A 339 -9.86 16.22 -6.95
CA VAL A 339 -11.22 16.77 -6.85
C VAL A 339 -12.03 16.00 -5.80
N ARG A 340 -11.90 14.67 -5.76
CA ARG A 340 -12.54 13.84 -4.73
C ARG A 340 -12.07 14.24 -3.33
N CYS A 341 -10.76 14.30 -3.11
CA CYS A 341 -10.19 14.68 -1.81
C CYS A 341 -10.59 16.11 -1.41
N PHE A 342 -10.63 17.05 -2.36
CA PHE A 342 -11.10 18.41 -2.10
C PHE A 342 -12.59 18.44 -1.73
N GLY A 343 -13.41 17.60 -2.36
CA GLY A 343 -14.81 17.39 -1.96
C GLY A 343 -14.94 16.99 -0.49
N LEU A 344 -14.19 15.98 -0.05
CA LEU A 344 -14.16 15.55 1.36
C LEU A 344 -13.73 16.68 2.31
N VAL A 345 -12.74 17.49 1.91
CA VAL A 345 -12.30 18.66 2.68
C VAL A 345 -13.45 19.65 2.87
N VAL A 346 -14.20 19.94 1.81
CA VAL A 346 -15.35 20.85 1.87
C VAL A 346 -16.47 20.25 2.73
N ASP A 347 -16.81 18.98 2.53
CA ASP A 347 -17.91 18.31 3.23
C ASP A 347 -17.66 18.25 4.74
N GLU A 348 -16.45 17.86 5.15
CA GLU A 348 -16.11 17.68 6.57
C GLU A 348 -15.79 19.00 7.30
N ASN A 349 -15.35 20.04 6.58
CA ASN A 349 -14.82 21.27 7.19
C ASN A 349 -15.49 22.56 6.71
N PHE A 350 -16.66 22.49 6.06
CA PHE A 350 -17.37 23.65 5.48
C PHE A 350 -17.44 24.86 6.41
N SER A 351 -17.91 24.64 7.65
CA SER A 351 -18.05 25.71 8.64
C SER A 351 -16.71 26.38 8.96
N THR A 352 -15.64 25.60 9.12
CA THR A 352 -14.30 26.12 9.37
C THR A 352 -13.79 26.94 8.19
N LEU A 353 -13.95 26.42 6.97
CA LEU A 353 -13.50 27.05 5.73
C LEU A 353 -14.17 28.41 5.48
N ILE A 354 -15.44 28.55 5.85
CA ILE A 354 -16.21 29.80 5.63
C ILE A 354 -16.02 30.79 6.77
N LEU A 355 -16.01 30.34 8.03
CA LEU A 355 -15.96 31.25 9.17
C LEU A 355 -14.57 31.86 9.38
N HIS A 356 -13.50 31.18 8.98
CA HIS A 356 -12.13 31.65 9.17
C HIS A 356 -11.60 32.32 7.89
N THR A 357 -11.34 33.63 7.99
CA THR A 357 -10.91 34.47 6.85
C THR A 357 -9.56 34.06 6.26
N GLU A 358 -8.73 33.35 7.03
CA GLU A 358 -7.44 32.85 6.56
C GLU A 358 -7.54 31.90 5.35
N PHE A 359 -8.69 31.24 5.15
CA PHE A 359 -8.94 30.34 4.01
C PHE A 359 -9.47 31.05 2.77
N HIS A 360 -10.00 32.28 2.90
CA HIS A 360 -10.82 32.89 1.84
C HIS A 360 -10.04 33.15 0.55
N GLU A 361 -8.80 33.65 0.66
CA GLU A 361 -7.97 33.92 -0.52
C GLU A 361 -7.58 32.63 -1.27
N GLU A 362 -7.22 31.58 -0.53
CA GLU A 362 -6.90 30.27 -1.12
C GLU A 362 -8.13 29.65 -1.79
N LEU A 363 -9.29 29.69 -1.12
CA LEU A 363 -10.55 29.18 -1.67
C LEU A 363 -11.02 29.97 -2.89
N LYS A 364 -10.79 31.29 -2.93
CA LYS A 364 -11.10 32.12 -4.09
C LYS A 364 -10.26 31.72 -5.29
N ALA A 365 -8.95 31.52 -5.11
CA ALA A 365 -8.08 31.03 -6.18
C ALA A 365 -8.49 29.63 -6.66
N ILE A 366 -8.80 28.71 -5.72
CA ILE A 366 -9.26 27.37 -6.07
C ILE A 366 -10.57 27.40 -6.85
N LYS A 367 -11.51 28.27 -6.47
CA LYS A 367 -12.77 28.46 -7.19
C LYS A 367 -12.55 28.87 -8.64
N GLU A 368 -11.56 29.70 -8.92
CA GLU A 368 -11.21 30.09 -10.30
C GLU A 368 -10.70 28.88 -11.11
N TYR A 369 -9.77 28.10 -10.55
CA TYR A 369 -9.24 26.90 -11.20
C TYR A 369 -10.33 25.85 -11.47
N VAL A 370 -11.15 25.56 -10.45
CA VAL A 370 -12.27 24.61 -10.56
C VAL A 370 -13.31 25.11 -11.58
N GLY A 371 -13.59 26.42 -11.60
CA GLY A 371 -14.50 27.02 -12.57
C GLY A 371 -14.04 26.83 -14.02
N SER A 372 -12.75 27.05 -14.27
CA SER A 372 -12.12 26.84 -15.58
C SER A 372 -12.21 25.37 -16.01
N LEU A 373 -11.74 24.45 -15.16
CA LEU A 373 -11.78 23.00 -15.41
C LEU A 373 -13.22 22.46 -15.62
N ALA A 374 -14.17 22.93 -14.80
CA ALA A 374 -15.57 22.51 -14.90
C ALA A 374 -16.24 23.01 -16.20
N SER A 375 -15.83 24.18 -16.71
CA SER A 375 -16.38 24.72 -17.95
C SER A 375 -15.97 23.91 -19.18
N GLU A 376 -14.82 23.25 -19.15
CA GLU A 376 -14.33 22.38 -20.23
C GLU A 376 -14.91 20.95 -20.18
N ALA A 377 -15.31 20.49 -18.99
CA ALA A 377 -15.78 19.11 -18.78
C ALA A 377 -16.89 18.64 -19.74
N PRO A 378 -17.93 19.45 -20.06
CA PRO A 378 -18.97 19.04 -21.03
C PRO A 378 -18.42 18.77 -22.43
N LEU A 379 -17.48 19.60 -22.89
CA LEU A 379 -16.84 19.45 -24.20
C LEU A 379 -15.97 18.19 -24.22
N CYS A 380 -15.13 18.00 -23.19
CA CYS A 380 -14.30 16.81 -23.07
C CYS A 380 -15.13 15.52 -23.01
N SER A 381 -16.24 15.53 -22.26
CA SER A 381 -17.17 14.40 -22.17
C SER A 381 -17.83 14.07 -23.51
N SER A 382 -18.26 15.09 -24.25
CA SER A 382 -18.83 14.92 -25.60
C SER A 382 -17.83 14.31 -26.58
N VAL A 383 -16.59 14.81 -26.59
CA VAL A 383 -15.51 14.29 -27.43
C VAL A 383 -15.16 12.85 -27.04
N ALA A 384 -15.02 12.56 -25.74
CA ALA A 384 -14.74 11.22 -25.25
C ALA A 384 -15.84 10.21 -25.64
N THR A 385 -17.11 10.62 -25.56
CA THR A 385 -18.27 9.82 -25.98
C THR A 385 -18.27 9.58 -27.49
N SER A 386 -17.92 10.59 -28.28
CA SER A 386 -17.79 10.44 -29.74
C SER A 386 -16.65 9.50 -30.12
N ILE A 387 -15.48 9.62 -29.47
CA ILE A 387 -14.33 8.73 -29.69
C ILE A 387 -14.67 7.29 -29.30
N SER A 388 -15.38 7.08 -28.20
CA SER A 388 -15.75 5.72 -27.76
C SER A 388 -16.70 5.06 -28.75
N ARG A 389 -17.69 5.80 -29.29
CA ARG A 389 -18.59 5.34 -30.35
C ARG A 389 -17.85 4.97 -31.63
N LEU A 390 -16.97 5.85 -32.11
CA LEU A 390 -16.15 5.59 -33.30
C LEU A 390 -15.26 4.35 -33.13
N ARG A 391 -14.68 4.14 -31.94
CA ARG A 391 -13.90 2.93 -31.66
C ARG A 391 -14.74 1.66 -31.62
N SER A 392 -15.99 1.73 -31.15
CA SER A 392 -16.89 0.56 -31.18
C SER A 392 -17.33 0.21 -32.60
N GLU A 393 -17.63 1.21 -33.43
CA GLU A 393 -17.99 1.03 -34.84
C GLU A 393 -16.82 0.42 -35.64
N ALA A 394 -15.61 0.95 -35.48
CA ALA A 394 -14.41 0.43 -36.15
C ALA A 394 -14.04 -1.02 -35.74
N LYS A 395 -14.48 -1.49 -34.56
CA LYS A 395 -14.32 -2.89 -34.14
C LYS A 395 -15.44 -3.80 -34.64
N GLY A 396 -16.64 -3.25 -34.84
CA GLY A 396 -17.79 -3.97 -35.42
C GLY A 396 -17.63 -4.25 -36.91
N GLU A 397 -16.93 -3.40 -37.65
CA GLU A 397 -16.65 -3.56 -39.09
C GLU A 397 -15.50 -4.55 -39.41
N GLN A 398 -14.85 -5.13 -38.39
CA GLN A 398 -13.84 -6.19 -38.55
C GLN A 398 -14.34 -7.60 -38.16
N SER A 399 -15.66 -7.74 -37.98
CA SER A 399 -16.36 -9.03 -37.80
C SER A 399 -17.15 -9.35 -39.06
#